data_AF-A0A2E3F7Q1-F1
#
_entry.id   AF-A0A2E3F7Q1-F1
#
_cell.length_a   1.000
_cell.length_b   1.000
_cell.length_c   1.000
_cell.angle_alpha   90.00
_cell.angle_beta   90.00
_cell.angle_gamma   90.00
#
_symmetry.space_group_name_H-M   'P 1'
#
loop_
_entity.id
_entity.type
_entity.pdbx_description
1 polymer ?
#
loop_
_entity_poly.entity_id
_entity_poly.type
_entity_poly.pdbx_seq_one_letter_code
_entity_poly.pdbx_strand_id
1 'polypeptide(L)'
;MIPVMTLGLAVGLAFANTATVTNGWINVNGVPTQLNVDPCDSGNQECSVIFENDPQQRIYEVYTDMSLTTRKPDGTGNPYLVPGTP
;
A
#
# COMPACT_ATOMS: atom_id res chain seq x y z
N MET A 1 -28.76 -13.36 33.97
CA MET A 1 -27.88 -13.96 32.94
C MET A 1 -28.15 -13.25 31.62
N ILE A 2 -27.20 -12.51 31.09
CA ILE A 2 -27.30 -11.83 29.79
C ILE A 2 -25.96 -12.04 29.10
N PRO A 3 -25.89 -12.78 27.99
CA PRO A 3 -24.66 -12.96 27.23
C PRO A 3 -24.72 -12.11 25.95
N VAL A 4 -24.17 -10.91 25.99
CA VAL A 4 -23.88 -10.10 24.80
C VAL A 4 -22.75 -9.16 25.23
N MET A 5 -21.58 -9.10 24.62
CA MET A 5 -21.34 -8.87 23.21
C MET A 5 -19.98 -9.45 22.82
N THR A 6 -19.99 -10.44 21.93
CA THR A 6 -18.85 -10.72 21.05
C THR A 6 -18.97 -9.75 19.87
N LEU A 7 -18.21 -8.66 19.94
CA LEU A 7 -17.82 -7.91 18.75
C LEU A 7 -16.34 -8.17 18.55
N GLY A 8 -16.05 -9.39 18.09
CA GLY A 8 -14.76 -9.71 17.49
C GLY A 8 -14.60 -8.88 16.23
N LEU A 9 -13.91 -7.75 16.35
CA LEU A 9 -13.36 -7.01 15.22
C LEU A 9 -12.31 -7.90 14.55
N ALA A 10 -12.77 -8.80 13.68
CA ALA A 10 -11.93 -9.47 12.72
C ALA A 10 -11.52 -8.44 11.67
N VAL A 11 -10.46 -7.68 11.97
CA VAL A 11 -9.74 -6.90 10.97
C VAL A 11 -8.90 -7.89 10.17
N GLY A 12 -9.59 -8.68 9.33
CA GLY A 12 -8.99 -9.57 8.35
C GLY A 12 -8.56 -8.76 7.13
N LEU A 13 -7.49 -7.98 7.25
CA LEU A 13 -6.78 -7.44 6.11
C LEU A 13 -5.87 -8.53 5.55
N ALA A 14 -6.47 -9.48 4.83
CA ALA A 14 -5.75 -10.48 4.07
C ALA A 14 -5.59 -9.99 2.63
N PHE A 15 -4.60 -9.13 2.38
CA PHE A 15 -4.11 -8.91 1.01
C PHE A 15 -3.04 -9.96 0.71
N ALA A 16 -3.49 -11.18 0.45
CA ALA A 16 -2.68 -12.25 -0.08
C ALA A 16 -2.93 -12.37 -1.60
N ASN A 17 -2.10 -11.70 -2.40
CA ASN A 17 -1.89 -12.11 -3.79
C ASN A 17 -0.38 -12.21 -4.00
N THR A 18 0.09 -13.45 -3.90
CA THR A 18 1.44 -13.89 -4.17
C THR A 18 1.73 -13.80 -5.67
N ALA A 19 2.39 -12.74 -6.09
CA ALA A 19 3.20 -12.75 -7.30
C ALA A 19 4.58 -12.22 -6.90
N THR A 20 5.61 -13.04 -7.07
CA THR A 20 7.03 -12.70 -6.91
C THR A 20 7.45 -11.69 -7.97
N VAL A 21 6.89 -10.50 -7.88
CA VAL A 21 7.32 -9.30 -8.59
C VAL A 21 7.94 -8.43 -7.51
N THR A 22 9.09 -7.82 -7.79
CA THR A 22 9.79 -6.90 -6.88
C THR A 22 9.01 -5.59 -6.76
N ASN A 23 7.75 -5.70 -6.34
CA ASN A 23 6.84 -4.58 -6.21
C ASN A 23 7.23 -3.74 -5.00
N GLY A 24 6.96 -2.45 -5.09
CA GLY A 24 7.20 -1.53 -4.00
C GLY A 24 6.33 -1.82 -2.76
N TRP A 25 6.78 -1.33 -1.62
CA TRP A 25 6.13 -1.42 -0.33
C TRP A 25 5.52 -0.07 0.05
N ILE A 26 4.37 -0.05 0.69
CA ILE A 26 3.74 1.16 1.18
C ILE A 26 3.44 1.04 2.67
N ASN A 27 3.32 2.18 3.34
CA ASN A 27 2.92 2.23 4.74
C ASN A 27 1.40 2.47 4.86
N VAL A 28 0.65 1.43 5.21
CA VAL A 28 -0.79 1.56 5.48
C VAL A 28 -1.00 1.61 6.99
N ASN A 29 -1.17 2.82 7.54
CA ASN A 29 -1.43 3.05 8.97
C ASN A 29 -0.40 2.40 9.92
N GLY A 30 0.88 2.39 9.56
CA GLY A 30 1.95 1.75 10.32
C GLY A 30 2.24 0.30 9.91
N VAL A 31 1.49 -0.25 8.96
CA VAL A 31 1.66 -1.62 8.46
C VAL A 31 2.34 -1.59 7.09
N PRO A 32 3.55 -2.16 6.94
CA PRO A 32 4.18 -2.30 5.64
C PRO A 32 3.38 -3.29 4.77
N THR A 33 2.86 -2.79 3.66
CA THR A 33 2.01 -3.54 2.74
C THR A 33 2.67 -3.55 1.38
N GLN A 34 2.85 -4.74 0.80
CA GLN A 34 3.42 -4.86 -0.54
C GLN A 34 2.37 -4.53 -1.59
N LEU A 35 2.74 -3.73 -2.59
CA LEU A 35 1.88 -3.48 -3.74
C LEU A 35 1.83 -4.70 -4.66
N ASN A 36 0.71 -4.88 -5.35
CA ASN A 36 0.56 -5.96 -6.34
C ASN A 36 0.94 -5.51 -7.77
N VAL A 37 1.04 -4.20 -7.96
CA VAL A 37 1.56 -3.59 -9.19
C VAL A 37 2.94 -3.04 -8.89
N ASP A 38 3.75 -2.89 -9.94
CA ASP A 38 5.01 -2.19 -9.82
C ASP A 38 4.83 -0.72 -10.23
N PRO A 39 4.50 0.20 -9.30
CA PRO A 39 4.48 1.60 -9.63
C PRO A 39 5.93 2.10 -9.73
N CYS A 40 6.14 3.03 -10.66
CA CYS A 40 7.39 3.79 -10.81
C CYS A 40 8.56 2.94 -11.32
N ASP A 41 8.76 2.95 -12.64
CA ASP A 41 9.75 2.08 -13.30
C ASP A 41 11.10 2.79 -13.55
N SER A 42 11.17 4.12 -13.49
CA SER A 42 12.44 4.82 -13.80
C SER A 42 12.42 6.30 -13.47
N GLY A 43 13.24 6.74 -12.50
CA GLY A 43 13.60 8.16 -12.39
C GLY A 43 14.38 8.56 -11.14
N ASN A 44 14.32 9.85 -10.78
CA ASN A 44 15.06 10.47 -9.67
C ASN A 44 14.14 11.18 -8.65
N GLN A 45 12.83 11.08 -8.81
CA GLN A 45 11.83 11.70 -7.92
C GLN A 45 11.25 10.65 -6.96
N GLU A 46 10.51 11.06 -5.94
CA GLU A 46 9.94 10.10 -4.98
C GLU A 46 8.68 9.43 -5.56
N CYS A 47 8.64 8.10 -5.54
CA CYS A 47 7.48 7.34 -5.99
C CYS A 47 6.35 7.41 -4.97
N SER A 48 5.15 7.66 -5.47
CA SER A 48 3.93 7.65 -4.68
C SER A 48 2.77 7.00 -5.44
N VAL A 49 1.80 6.46 -4.71
CA VAL A 49 0.59 5.85 -5.26
C VAL A 49 -0.66 6.40 -4.58
N ILE A 50 -1.76 6.43 -5.32
CA ILE A 50 -3.11 6.69 -4.81
C ILE A 50 -3.99 5.50 -5.18
N PHE A 51 -4.80 5.03 -4.25
CA PHE A 51 -5.77 3.97 -4.52
C PHE A 51 -7.07 4.56 -5.06
N GLU A 52 -7.55 4.04 -6.20
CA GLU A 52 -8.76 4.54 -6.86
C GLU A 52 -10.02 4.45 -5.98
N ASN A 53 -10.08 3.45 -5.09
CA ASN A 53 -11.21 3.28 -4.17
C ASN A 53 -10.91 3.74 -2.75
N ASP A 54 -9.82 4.47 -2.49
CA ASP A 54 -9.63 5.09 -1.18
C ASP A 54 -10.55 6.32 -1.07
N PRO A 55 -11.58 6.30 -0.19
CA PRO A 55 -12.49 7.42 -0.04
C PRO A 55 -11.79 8.69 0.49
N GLN A 56 -10.58 8.54 1.03
CA GLN A 56 -9.75 9.64 1.53
C GLN A 56 -8.72 10.14 0.50
N GLN A 57 -8.60 9.49 -0.67
CA GLN A 57 -7.62 9.82 -1.72
C GLN A 57 -6.20 10.04 -1.16
N ARG A 58 -5.78 9.20 -0.22
CA ARG A 58 -4.46 9.33 0.44
C ARG A 58 -3.36 8.94 -0.53
N ILE A 59 -2.26 9.69 -0.43
CA ILE A 59 -1.03 9.43 -1.15
C ILE A 59 -0.15 8.55 -0.27
N TYR A 60 0.25 7.41 -0.81
CA TYR A 60 1.15 6.47 -0.16
C TYR A 60 2.50 6.53 -0.83
N GLU A 61 3.54 6.75 -0.04
CA GLU A 61 4.91 6.69 -0.51
C GLU A 61 5.30 5.24 -0.71
N VAL A 62 6.00 4.98 -1.81
CA VAL A 62 6.45 3.65 -2.16
C VAL A 62 7.92 3.48 -1.76
N TYR A 63 8.23 2.33 -1.19
CA TYR A 63 9.52 1.93 -0.68
C TYR A 63 10.01 0.70 -1.43
N THR A 64 11.31 0.49 -1.51
CA THR A 64 11.89 -0.71 -2.13
C THR A 64 11.94 -1.90 -1.17
N ASP A 65 11.76 -1.64 0.14
CA ASP A 65 11.87 -2.62 1.22
C ASP A 65 10.70 -2.56 2.21
N MET A 66 10.41 -3.71 2.83
CA MET A 66 9.39 -3.86 3.88
C MET A 66 9.71 -3.05 5.14
N SER A 67 10.97 -2.71 5.38
CA SER A 67 11.36 -1.84 6.49
C SER A 67 10.96 -0.37 6.27
N LEU A 68 10.42 -0.03 5.09
CA LEU A 68 9.96 1.32 4.73
C LEU A 68 11.08 2.36 4.92
N THR A 69 12.32 1.96 4.62
CA THR A 69 13.51 2.81 4.82
C THR A 69 13.96 3.46 3.53
N THR A 70 14.01 2.68 2.45
CA THR A 70 14.48 3.14 1.15
C THR A 70 13.29 3.49 0.28
N ARG A 71 13.12 4.79 -0.02
CA ARG A 71 12.09 5.24 -0.94
C ARG A 71 12.37 4.75 -2.36
N LYS A 72 11.34 4.29 -3.05
CA LYS A 72 11.44 3.89 -4.44
C LYS A 72 11.48 5.15 -5.31
N PRO A 73 12.43 5.27 -6.25
CA PRO A 73 12.46 6.40 -7.15
C PRO A 73 11.40 6.29 -8.27
N ASP A 74 10.91 7.42 -8.75
CA ASP A 74 9.98 7.60 -9.87
C ASP A 74 10.50 8.64 -10.88
N GLY A 75 10.00 8.59 -12.10
CA GLY A 75 10.36 9.53 -13.19
C GLY A 75 9.35 10.60 -13.51
N THR A 76 8.14 10.52 -12.96
CA THR A 76 7.03 11.38 -13.35
C THR A 76 6.66 12.40 -12.30
N GLY A 77 7.00 12.15 -11.03
CA GLY A 77 6.64 13.02 -9.91
C GLY A 77 5.14 13.10 -9.64
N ASN A 78 4.36 12.26 -10.33
CA ASN A 78 2.91 12.16 -10.19
C ASN A 78 2.58 10.83 -9.49
N PRO A 79 1.61 10.84 -8.56
CA PRO A 79 1.20 9.62 -7.89
C PRO A 79 0.53 8.65 -8.88
N TYR A 80 0.98 7.40 -8.86
CA TYR A 80 0.42 6.34 -9.69
C TYR A 80 -0.92 5.85 -9.14
N LEU A 81 -1.94 5.79 -9.98
CA LEU A 81 -3.26 5.30 -9.60
C LEU A 81 -3.27 3.77 -9.60
N VAL A 82 -3.52 3.20 -8.42
CA VAL A 82 -3.60 1.76 -8.21
C VAL A 82 -5.08 1.36 -8.04
N PRO A 83 -5.59 0.41 -8.84
CA PRO A 83 -6.94 -0.09 -8.65
C PRO A 83 -7.01 -0.89 -7.34
N GLY A 84 -7.95 -0.53 -6.47
CA GLY A 84 -8.18 -1.22 -5.20
C GLY A 84 -8.39 -0.26 -4.03
N THR A 85 -8.32 -0.81 -2.82
CA THR A 85 -8.31 -0.07 -1.55
C THR A 85 -6.98 -0.34 -0.84
N PRO A 86 -6.47 0.62 -0.05
CA PRO A 86 -5.27 0.43 0.77
C PRO A 86 -5.48 -0.60 1.88
#